data_AF-A0A0G1YW34-F1
#
_entry.id   AF-A0A0G1YW34-F1
#
_cell.length_a   1.000
_cell.length_b   1.000
_cell.length_c   1.000
_cell.angle_alpha   90.00
_cell.angle_beta   90.00
_cell.angle_gamma   90.00
#
_symmetry.space_group_name_H-M   'P 1'
#
loop_
_entity.id
_entity.type
_entity.pdbx_description
1 polymer ?
#
loop_
_entity_poly.entity_id
_entity_poly.type
_entity_poly.pdbx_seq_one_letter_code
_entity_poly.pdbx_strand_id
1 'polypeptide(L)'
;MAISPASHILALRLTPHVVIGDMDSLSRRILRALQKKKVELIRYPRDKLYTDSELGVALAVARGCRDVILAGVRGTSTDHLVGNIFMLAKKRFASVRLRIIEGREEIELVRARLRIRGKKGDDVSLIPVGRDAAGVSAKGLFYPLKNEVLRSGSARGIRNKMTGKTADISVRNGSLLVVHRLGDQSPSFLRNSGTFAMKKR
;
A
#
# COMPACT_ATOMS: atom_id res chain seq x y z
N MET A 1 8.00 -12.81 -1.90
CA MET A 1 7.27 -13.51 -0.84
C MET A 1 5.80 -13.10 -0.93
N ALA A 2 4.86 -14.04 -1.01
CA ALA A 2 3.49 -13.70 -1.32
C ALA A 2 2.61 -13.91 -0.07
N ILE A 3 2.04 -12.81 0.43
CA ILE A 3 1.14 -12.81 1.59
C ILE A 3 -0.21 -12.34 1.07
N SER A 4 -0.82 -13.23 0.31
CA SER A 4 -2.16 -13.12 -0.26
C SER A 4 -2.74 -14.53 -0.13
N PRO A 5 -4.08 -14.72 0.00
CA PRO A 5 -4.64 -16.06 0.07
C PRO A 5 -4.08 -16.90 -1.09
N ALA A 6 -3.35 -17.98 -0.77
CA ALA A 6 -2.54 -18.74 -1.73
C ALA A 6 -3.33 -19.15 -2.98
N SER A 7 -4.64 -19.30 -2.84
CA SER A 7 -5.65 -19.44 -3.89
C SER A 7 -5.49 -18.43 -5.04
N HIS A 8 -5.31 -17.14 -4.74
CA HIS A 8 -5.23 -16.07 -5.74
C HIS A 8 -3.93 -16.15 -6.55
N ILE A 9 -2.80 -16.40 -5.88
CA ILE A 9 -1.49 -16.55 -6.54
C ILE A 9 -1.50 -17.75 -7.49
N LEU A 10 -2.09 -18.87 -7.05
CA LEU A 10 -2.24 -20.07 -7.87
C LEU A 10 -3.19 -19.85 -9.06
N ALA A 11 -4.26 -19.07 -8.87
CA ALA A 11 -5.17 -18.69 -9.95
C ALA A 11 -4.48 -17.85 -11.04
N LEU A 12 -3.51 -17.01 -10.64
CA LEU A 12 -2.64 -16.26 -11.54
C LEU A 12 -1.53 -17.13 -12.18
N ARG A 13 -1.55 -18.46 -11.98
CA ARG A 13 -0.54 -19.41 -12.44
C ARG A 13 0.87 -19.14 -11.91
N LEU A 14 0.98 -18.35 -10.84
CA LEU A 14 2.22 -18.12 -10.13
C LEU A 14 2.40 -19.18 -9.04
N THR A 15 3.65 -19.44 -8.66
CA THR A 15 3.97 -20.37 -7.57
C THR A 15 4.63 -19.57 -6.45
N PRO A 16 4.03 -19.50 -5.25
CA PRO A 16 4.66 -18.83 -4.12
C PRO A 16 5.87 -19.64 -3.65
N HIS A 17 6.91 -18.94 -3.16
CA HIS A 17 8.07 -19.61 -2.57
C HIS A 17 7.75 -20.15 -1.17
N VAL A 18 6.96 -19.39 -0.41
CA VAL A 18 6.54 -19.70 0.95
C VAL A 18 5.08 -19.26 1.14
N VAL A 19 4.33 -20.04 1.91
CA VAL A 19 3.00 -19.71 2.42
C VAL A 19 3.05 -19.77 3.94
N ILE A 20 2.60 -18.69 4.59
CA ILE A 20 2.64 -18.52 6.04
C ILE A 20 1.25 -18.12 6.55
N GLY A 21 0.81 -18.73 7.65
CA GLY A 21 -0.50 -18.47 8.27
C GLY A 21 -1.05 -19.69 9.00
N ASP A 22 -2.33 -19.64 9.38
CA ASP A 22 -3.05 -20.78 9.98
C ASP A 22 -3.39 -21.89 8.96
N MET A 23 -3.48 -21.52 7.68
CA MET A 23 -3.90 -22.36 6.55
C MET A 23 -5.36 -22.82 6.58
N ASP A 24 -6.18 -22.30 7.49
CA ASP A 24 -7.58 -22.72 7.65
C ASP A 24 -8.45 -22.26 6.46
N SER A 25 -8.02 -21.19 5.78
CA SER A 25 -8.64 -20.69 4.55
C SER A 25 -8.31 -21.51 3.30
N LEU A 26 -7.40 -22.49 3.37
CA LEU A 26 -6.94 -23.25 2.21
C LEU A 26 -7.67 -24.60 2.09
N SER A 27 -8.34 -24.80 0.96
CA SER A 27 -8.93 -26.12 0.64
C SER A 27 -7.86 -27.21 0.53
N ARG A 28 -8.24 -28.47 0.82
CA ARG A 28 -7.35 -29.65 0.66
C ARG A 28 -6.74 -29.74 -0.75
N ARG A 29 -7.48 -29.31 -1.78
CA ARG A 29 -6.99 -29.26 -3.17
C ARG A 29 -5.82 -28.30 -3.33
N ILE A 30 -5.91 -27.12 -2.71
CA ILE A 30 -4.86 -26.09 -2.78
C ILE A 30 -3.62 -26.54 -2.02
N LEU A 31 -3.79 -27.10 -0.82
CA LEU A 31 -2.67 -27.63 -0.03
C LEU A 31 -1.89 -28.70 -0.81
N ARG A 32 -2.59 -29.64 -1.45
CA ARG A 32 -1.94 -30.65 -2.32
C ARG A 32 -1.20 -30.02 -3.50
N ALA A 33 -1.77 -28.99 -4.13
CA ALA A 33 -1.12 -28.30 -5.24
C ALA A 33 0.17 -27.58 -4.80
N LEU A 34 0.17 -26.95 -3.62
CA LEU A 34 1.34 -26.31 -3.02
C LEU A 34 2.42 -27.34 -2.66
N GLN A 35 2.04 -28.45 -2.05
CA GLN A 35 2.95 -29.55 -1.73
C GLN A 35 3.61 -30.15 -2.98
N LYS A 36 2.82 -30.41 -4.04
CA LYS A 36 3.35 -30.91 -5.33
C LYS A 36 4.37 -29.95 -5.95
N LYS A 37 4.19 -28.65 -5.73
CA LYS A 37 5.09 -27.59 -6.18
C LYS A 37 6.28 -27.32 -5.24
N LYS A 38 6.45 -28.13 -4.18
CA LYS A 38 7.50 -27.98 -3.16
C LYS A 38 7.53 -26.59 -2.52
N VAL A 39 6.36 -25.98 -2.36
CA VAL A 39 6.22 -24.68 -1.66
C VAL A 39 6.48 -24.90 -0.18
N GLU A 40 7.29 -24.02 0.42
CA GLU A 40 7.51 -24.02 1.86
C GLU A 40 6.24 -23.59 2.60
N LEU A 41 5.80 -24.41 3.56
CA LEU A 41 4.57 -24.18 4.32
C LEU A 41 4.94 -23.93 5.79
N ILE A 42 4.75 -22.70 6.27
CA ILE A 42 5.03 -22.31 7.66
C ILE A 42 3.70 -22.07 8.37
N ARG A 43 3.33 -23.01 9.24
CA ARG A 43 2.10 -22.92 10.03
C ARG A 43 2.32 -22.12 11.30
N TYR A 44 1.38 -21.22 11.58
CA TYR A 44 1.29 -20.51 12.84
C TYR A 44 -0.09 -20.74 13.48
N PRO A 45 -0.19 -20.85 14.82
CA PRO A 45 -1.48 -20.96 15.50
C PRO A 45 -2.39 -19.77 15.20
N ARG A 46 -3.71 -20.00 15.26
CA ARG A 46 -4.74 -18.97 15.06
C ARG A 46 -4.70 -17.88 16.15
N ASP A 47 -4.47 -18.27 17.39
CA ASP A 47 -4.50 -17.38 18.58
C ASP A 47 -3.20 -16.58 18.80
N LYS A 48 -2.46 -16.31 17.72
CA LYS A 48 -1.25 -15.49 17.76
C LYS A 48 -1.60 -13.99 17.86
N LEU A 49 -0.71 -13.22 18.48
CA LEU A 49 -0.83 -11.75 18.58
C LEU A 49 -0.44 -11.00 17.28
N TYR A 50 -0.31 -11.69 16.14
CA TYR A 50 0.18 -11.12 14.88
C TYR A 50 -0.72 -11.48 13.71
N THR A 51 -0.96 -10.52 12.80
CA THR A 51 -1.67 -10.81 11.55
C THR A 51 -0.79 -11.63 10.59
N ASP A 52 -1.40 -12.34 9.64
CA ASP A 52 -0.65 -13.07 8.60
C ASP A 52 0.24 -12.14 7.76
N SER A 53 -0.26 -10.94 7.43
CA SER A 53 0.53 -9.87 6.78
C SER A 53 1.80 -9.56 7.55
N GLU A 54 1.67 -9.39 8.87
CA GLU A 54 2.79 -9.02 9.73
C GLU A 54 3.81 -10.14 9.87
N LEU A 55 3.36 -11.40 10.00
CA LEU A 55 4.24 -12.56 9.98
C LEU A 55 5.00 -12.65 8.67
N GLY A 56 4.31 -12.42 7.55
CA GLY A 56 4.94 -12.54 6.26
C GLY A 56 5.98 -11.42 6.01
N VAL A 57 5.69 -10.19 6.42
CA VAL A 57 6.71 -9.11 6.38
C VAL A 57 7.88 -9.46 7.29
N ALA A 58 7.63 -9.91 8.51
CA ALA A 58 8.69 -10.29 9.45
C ALA A 58 9.60 -11.38 8.88
N LEU A 59 9.03 -12.41 8.25
CA LEU A 59 9.81 -13.47 7.61
C LEU A 59 10.58 -12.97 6.38
N ALA A 60 9.99 -12.11 5.54
CA ALA A 60 10.71 -11.51 4.41
C ALA A 60 11.95 -10.73 4.90
N VAL A 61 11.77 -9.93 5.95
CA VAL A 61 12.85 -9.16 6.56
C VAL A 61 13.90 -10.07 7.20
N ALA A 62 13.49 -11.13 7.90
CA ALA A 62 14.41 -12.13 8.47
C ALA A 62 15.23 -12.84 7.39
N ARG A 63 14.70 -12.97 6.16
CA ARG A 63 15.41 -13.49 4.98
C ARG A 63 16.23 -12.45 4.23
N GLY A 64 16.40 -11.26 4.81
CA GLY A 64 17.23 -10.19 4.23
C GLY A 64 16.55 -9.32 3.17
N CYS A 65 15.23 -9.46 2.95
CA CYS A 65 14.51 -8.58 2.02
C CYS A 65 14.46 -7.15 2.56
N ARG A 66 14.81 -6.18 1.69
CA ARG A 66 14.79 -4.73 2.02
C ARG A 66 13.70 -3.93 1.32
N ASP A 67 13.06 -4.48 0.29
CA ASP A 67 11.87 -3.93 -0.39
C ASP A 67 10.80 -5.01 -0.36
N VAL A 68 9.67 -4.72 0.29
CA VAL A 68 8.55 -5.65 0.44
C VAL A 68 7.28 -4.95 -0.03
N ILE A 69 6.60 -5.61 -0.96
CA ILE A 69 5.31 -5.18 -1.48
C ILE A 69 4.25 -6.13 -0.92
N LEU A 70 3.25 -5.55 -0.26
CA LEU A 70 2.01 -6.20 0.13
C LEU A 70 0.97 -5.92 -0.95
N ALA A 71 0.35 -6.96 -1.48
CA ALA A 71 -0.67 -6.84 -2.52
C ALA A 71 -1.90 -7.67 -2.17
N GLY A 72 -3.09 -7.15 -2.48
CA GLY A 72 -4.36 -7.80 -2.12
C GLY A 72 -4.58 -7.87 -0.61
N VAL A 73 -4.11 -6.86 0.13
CA VAL A 73 -4.15 -6.82 1.59
C VAL A 73 -5.21 -5.86 2.15
N ARG A 74 -5.98 -5.17 1.28
CA ARG A 74 -7.15 -4.42 1.73
C ARG A 74 -8.24 -5.33 2.28
N GLY A 75 -8.46 -6.49 1.65
CA GLY A 75 -9.61 -7.33 1.93
C GLY A 75 -10.95 -6.62 1.67
N THR A 76 -12.01 -7.11 2.28
CA THR A 76 -13.35 -6.49 2.25
C THR A 76 -13.60 -5.54 3.41
N SER A 77 -12.73 -5.53 4.42
CA SER A 77 -12.95 -4.85 5.68
C SER A 77 -11.92 -3.74 5.91
N THR A 78 -12.40 -2.56 6.29
CA THR A 78 -11.56 -1.35 6.44
C THR A 78 -10.53 -1.48 7.55
N ASP A 79 -10.87 -2.19 8.63
CA ASP A 79 -9.97 -2.48 9.76
C ASP A 79 -8.73 -3.27 9.33
N HIS A 80 -8.84 -4.22 8.40
CA HIS A 80 -7.70 -4.95 7.84
C HIS A 80 -6.71 -3.99 7.15
N LEU A 81 -7.21 -3.08 6.31
CA LEU A 81 -6.37 -2.08 5.66
C LEU A 81 -5.69 -1.16 6.68
N VAL A 82 -6.45 -0.65 7.66
CA VAL A 82 -5.91 0.23 8.72
C VAL A 82 -4.84 -0.49 9.53
N GLY A 83 -5.07 -1.76 9.91
CA GLY A 83 -4.10 -2.59 10.60
C GLY A 83 -2.81 -2.78 9.79
N ASN A 84 -2.93 -3.05 8.48
CA ASN A 84 -1.78 -3.16 7.58
C ASN A 84 -1.02 -1.84 7.44
N ILE A 85 -1.71 -0.68 7.39
CA ILE A 85 -1.07 0.64 7.38
C ILE A 85 -0.28 0.87 8.69
N PHE A 86 -0.86 0.56 9.85
CA PHE A 86 -0.16 0.68 11.14
C PHE A 86 1.01 -0.29 11.27
N MET A 87 0.93 -1.47 10.66
CA MET A 87 2.06 -2.38 10.56
C MET A 87 3.25 -1.73 9.82
N LEU A 88 3.04 -0.96 8.75
CA LEU A 88 4.12 -0.22 8.07
C LEU A 88 4.86 0.75 9.01
N ALA A 89 4.14 1.30 10.00
CA ALA A 89 4.66 2.26 10.97
C ALA A 89 5.51 1.64 12.09
N LYS A 90 5.49 0.31 12.28
CA LYS A 90 6.26 -0.37 13.33
C LYS A 90 7.76 -0.09 13.21
N LYS A 91 8.38 0.34 14.32
CA LYS A 91 9.82 0.72 14.37
C LYS A 91 10.75 -0.37 13.88
N ARG A 92 10.43 -1.64 14.17
CA ARG A 92 11.24 -2.81 13.73
C ARG A 92 11.35 -2.96 12.21
N PHE A 93 10.49 -2.29 11.44
CA PHE A 93 10.52 -2.28 9.98
C PHE A 93 11.07 -0.96 9.40
N ALA A 94 11.63 -0.07 10.22
CA ALA A 94 12.06 1.25 9.78
C ALA A 94 13.22 1.24 8.75
N SER A 95 14.03 0.18 8.74
CA SER A 95 15.13 -0.02 7.78
C SER A 95 14.70 -0.68 6.46
N VAL A 96 13.40 -1.00 6.32
CA VAL A 96 12.86 -1.75 5.20
C VAL A 96 11.86 -0.86 4.47
N ARG A 97 11.93 -0.88 3.14
CA ARG A 97 10.95 -0.22 2.30
C ARG A 97 9.71 -1.11 2.20
N LEU A 98 8.61 -0.67 2.82
CA LEU A 98 7.34 -1.40 2.82
C LEU A 98 6.29 -0.61 2.03
N ARG A 99 5.61 -1.30 1.10
CA ARG A 99 4.54 -0.72 0.27
C ARG A 99 3.32 -1.60 0.26
N ILE A 100 2.13 -1.00 0.24
CA ILE A 100 0.89 -1.66 -0.12
C ILE A 100 0.51 -1.23 -1.53
N ILE A 101 0.24 -2.20 -2.41
CA ILE A 101 -0.31 -1.97 -3.75
C ILE A 101 -1.70 -2.58 -3.80
N GLU A 102 -2.69 -1.76 -4.11
CA GLU A 102 -4.09 -2.18 -4.16
C GLU A 102 -4.81 -1.50 -5.31
N GLY A 103 -5.19 -2.27 -6.32
CA GLY A 103 -5.72 -1.73 -7.57
C GLY A 103 -4.77 -0.72 -8.21
N ARG A 104 -5.13 0.57 -8.16
CA ARG A 104 -4.34 1.69 -8.70
C ARG A 104 -3.74 2.60 -7.63
N GLU A 105 -3.74 2.13 -6.38
CA GLU A 105 -3.17 2.86 -5.26
C GLU A 105 -1.86 2.21 -4.82
N GLU A 106 -0.84 3.05 -4.67
CA GLU A 106 0.40 2.72 -3.99
C GLU A 106 0.45 3.49 -2.67
N ILE A 107 0.67 2.77 -1.57
CA ILE A 107 0.74 3.33 -0.23
C ILE A 107 2.11 2.98 0.35
N GLU A 108 2.90 4.00 0.66
CA GLU A 108 4.25 3.85 1.22
C GLU A 108 4.42 4.72 2.46
N LEU A 109 5.07 4.19 3.50
CA LEU A 109 5.45 4.98 4.66
C LEU A 109 6.87 5.53 4.50
N VAL A 110 6.98 6.86 4.43
CA VAL A 110 8.23 7.58 4.15
C VAL A 110 8.76 8.20 5.45
N ARG A 111 10.03 7.92 5.77
CA ARG A 111 10.74 8.46 6.95
C ARG A 111 11.84 9.46 6.59
N ALA A 112 12.22 9.57 5.32
CA ALA A 112 13.27 10.48 4.87
C ALA A 112 12.95 11.09 3.50
N ARG A 113 12.96 10.27 2.45
CA ARG A 113 12.70 10.71 1.07
C ARG A 113 12.01 9.62 0.27
N LEU A 114 11.18 10.04 -0.67
CA LEU A 114 10.55 9.20 -1.68
C LEU A 114 10.44 9.98 -2.98
N ARG A 115 10.79 9.33 -4.10
CA ARG A 115 10.45 9.80 -5.44
C ARG A 115 9.38 8.87 -6.00
N ILE A 116 8.21 9.42 -6.28
CA ILE A 116 7.14 8.70 -6.98
C ILE A 116 7.17 9.00 -8.47
N ARG A 117 6.78 8.01 -9.27
CA ARG A 117 6.63 8.12 -10.73
C ARG A 117 5.18 7.92 -11.09
N GLY A 118 4.65 8.77 -11.96
CA GLY A 118 3.25 8.74 -12.37
C GLY A 118 3.04 9.63 -13.58
N LYS A 119 1.90 10.29 -13.63
CA LYS A 119 1.57 11.28 -14.67
C LYS A 119 0.92 12.51 -14.07
N LYS A 120 0.91 13.59 -14.86
CA LYS A 120 0.19 14.81 -14.51
C LYS A 120 -1.27 14.47 -14.22
N GLY A 121 -1.79 14.96 -13.09
CA GLY A 121 -3.16 14.76 -12.65
C GLY A 121 -3.38 13.60 -11.69
N ASP A 122 -2.39 12.71 -11.49
CA ASP A 122 -2.46 11.67 -10.46
C ASP A 122 -2.65 12.29 -9.07
N ASP A 123 -3.46 11.65 -8.22
CA ASP A 123 -3.72 12.13 -6.86
C ASP A 123 -2.63 11.64 -5.90
N VAL A 124 -2.15 12.55 -5.07
CA VAL A 124 -1.12 12.28 -4.05
C VAL A 124 -1.58 12.85 -2.72
N SER A 125 -1.64 12.01 -1.70
CA SER A 125 -1.91 12.45 -0.32
C SER A 125 -0.71 12.20 0.57
N LEU A 126 -0.37 13.19 1.40
CA LEU A 126 0.70 13.13 2.39
C LEU A 126 0.09 13.22 3.78
N ILE A 127 0.11 12.12 4.52
CA ILE A 127 -0.61 12.01 5.80
C ILE A 127 0.41 11.69 6.91
N PRO A 128 0.58 12.56 7.91
CA PRO A 128 1.42 12.25 9.08
C PRO A 128 0.90 11.02 9.82
N VAL A 129 1.82 10.14 10.25
CA VAL A 129 1.47 8.93 11.03
C VAL A 129 2.20 8.93 12.35
N GLY A 130 1.45 8.68 13.43
CA GLY A 130 1.95 8.56 14.81
C GLY A 130 2.26 9.88 15.52
N ARG A 131 2.75 10.89 14.79
CA ARG A 131 3.00 12.26 15.27
C ARG A 131 3.06 13.23 14.10
N ASP A 132 3.26 14.50 14.40
CA ASP A 132 3.53 15.53 13.40
C ASP A 132 4.75 15.20 12.54
N ALA A 133 4.67 15.54 11.27
CA ALA A 133 5.77 15.45 10.32
C ALA A 133 6.34 16.85 10.09
N ALA A 134 7.60 17.06 10.43
CA ALA A 134 8.26 18.36 10.34
C ALA A 134 9.38 18.38 9.28
N GLY A 135 9.56 19.55 8.66
CA GLY A 135 10.49 19.72 7.56
C GLY A 135 10.03 19.03 6.27
N VAL A 136 8.72 18.96 6.07
CA VAL A 136 8.11 18.32 4.90
C VAL A 136 8.33 19.19 3.67
N SER A 137 8.90 18.61 2.63
CA SER A 137 9.01 19.27 1.32
C SER A 137 8.50 18.35 0.22
N ALA A 138 7.71 18.91 -0.69
CA ALA A 138 7.13 18.20 -1.81
C ALA A 138 7.23 19.04 -3.09
N LYS A 139 7.89 18.50 -4.11
CA LYS A 139 8.06 19.10 -5.45
C LYS A 139 7.36 18.24 -6.50
N GLY A 140 6.95 18.85 -7.61
CA GLY A 140 6.21 18.16 -8.66
C GLY A 140 4.73 17.91 -8.32
N LEU A 141 4.21 18.64 -7.33
CA LEU A 141 2.80 18.64 -6.92
C LEU A 141 2.19 20.03 -7.12
N PHE A 142 0.87 20.08 -7.33
CA PHE A 142 0.12 21.31 -7.59
C PHE A 142 0.13 22.25 -6.38
N TYR A 143 0.00 21.68 -5.17
CA TYR A 143 0.26 22.37 -3.92
C TYR A 143 1.65 21.96 -3.39
N PRO A 144 2.75 22.61 -3.82
CA PRO A 144 4.07 22.28 -3.31
C PRO A 144 4.16 22.56 -1.81
N LEU A 145 5.04 21.82 -1.13
CA LEU A 145 5.38 22.06 0.27
C LEU A 145 6.84 22.44 0.36
N LYS A 146 7.16 23.46 1.16
CA LYS A 146 8.55 23.90 1.38
C LYS A 146 8.83 24.00 2.87
N ASN A 147 9.50 22.98 3.40
CA ASN A 147 9.92 22.94 4.80
C ASN A 147 8.76 23.10 5.81
N GLU A 148 7.58 22.58 5.49
CA GLU A 148 6.37 22.75 6.30
C GLU A 148 6.28 21.72 7.43
N VAL A 149 5.37 21.98 8.37
CA VAL A 149 4.94 21.02 9.39
C VAL A 149 3.53 20.55 9.04
N LEU A 150 3.39 19.25 8.77
CA LEU A 150 2.07 18.62 8.64
C LEU A 150 1.66 18.08 10.00
N ARG A 151 0.60 18.65 10.57
CA ARG A 151 0.07 18.27 11.88
C ARG A 151 -0.75 16.98 11.78
N SER A 152 -0.52 16.06 12.70
CA SER A 152 -1.35 14.86 12.83
C SER A 152 -2.81 15.25 13.11
N GLY A 153 -3.76 14.62 12.43
CA GLY A 153 -5.18 14.96 12.51
C GLY A 153 -5.64 16.12 11.61
N SER A 154 -4.73 16.76 10.85
CA SER A 154 -5.09 17.77 9.85
C SER A 154 -5.37 17.15 8.49
N ALA A 155 -6.25 17.79 7.70
CA ALA A 155 -6.47 17.47 6.29
C ALA A 155 -5.40 18.08 5.34
N ARG A 156 -4.47 18.88 5.87
CA ARG A 156 -3.40 19.51 5.07
C ARG A 156 -2.52 18.43 4.43
N GLY A 157 -2.39 18.46 3.11
CA GLY A 157 -1.58 17.51 2.33
C GLY A 157 -2.38 16.38 1.67
N ILE A 158 -3.69 16.27 1.94
CA ILE A 158 -4.58 15.29 1.32
C ILE A 158 -5.05 15.76 -0.06
N ARG A 159 -5.19 14.82 -1.02
CA ARG A 159 -5.68 15.05 -2.40
C ARG A 159 -4.96 16.16 -3.17
N ASN A 160 -3.63 16.19 -3.08
CA ASN A 160 -2.79 16.96 -3.97
C ASN A 160 -2.72 16.30 -5.36
N LYS A 161 -2.17 16.98 -6.37
CA LYS A 161 -2.07 16.47 -7.74
C LYS A 161 -0.66 16.55 -8.28
N MET A 162 -0.19 15.51 -8.95
CA MET A 162 1.09 15.56 -9.67
C MET A 162 1.02 16.56 -10.84
N THR A 163 2.07 17.35 -11.02
CA THR A 163 2.17 18.32 -12.13
C THR A 163 2.90 17.76 -13.36
N GLY A 164 3.58 16.62 -13.22
CA GLY A 164 4.37 15.98 -14.26
C GLY A 164 4.53 14.48 -14.04
N LYS A 165 5.63 13.90 -14.53
CA LYS A 165 5.89 12.45 -14.46
C LYS A 165 6.46 11.98 -13.12
N THR A 166 6.94 12.92 -12.30
CA THR A 166 7.61 12.61 -11.03
C THR A 166 7.25 13.62 -9.96
N ALA A 167 7.21 13.17 -8.71
CA ALA A 167 7.17 14.04 -7.54
C ALA A 167 8.21 13.58 -6.51
N ASP A 168 8.89 14.55 -5.90
CA ASP A 168 9.91 14.33 -4.88
C ASP A 168 9.33 14.77 -3.53
N ILE A 169 9.26 13.84 -2.58
CA ILE A 169 8.71 14.03 -1.25
C ILE A 169 9.80 13.75 -0.22
N SER A 170 9.91 14.60 0.79
CA SER A 170 10.86 14.42 1.89
C SER A 170 10.29 14.90 3.22
N VAL A 171 10.80 14.32 4.30
CA VAL A 171 10.46 14.66 5.69
C VAL A 171 11.75 14.54 6.51
N ARG A 172 12.00 15.51 7.41
CA ARG A 172 13.18 15.45 8.30
C ARG A 172 12.88 14.76 9.61
N ASN A 173 11.71 15.03 10.20
CA ASN A 173 11.31 14.46 11.47
C ASN A 173 9.89 13.90 11.37
N GLY A 174 9.69 12.68 11.87
CA GLY A 174 8.40 11.98 11.80
C GLY A 174 8.31 11.06 10.58
N SER A 175 7.09 10.76 10.14
CA SER A 175 6.83 9.91 8.99
C SER A 175 5.56 10.33 8.26
N LEU A 176 5.56 10.13 6.95
CA LEU A 176 4.42 10.41 6.07
C LEU A 176 3.95 9.12 5.42
N LEU A 177 2.67 8.82 5.55
CA LEU A 177 2.00 7.91 4.64
C LEU A 177 1.77 8.66 3.33
N VAL A 178 2.40 8.18 2.27
CA VAL A 178 2.19 8.69 0.92
C VAL A 178 1.22 7.75 0.23
N VAL A 179 0.05 8.28 -0.13
CA VAL A 179 -0.95 7.56 -0.93
C VAL A 179 -0.93 8.15 -2.33
N HIS A 180 -0.46 7.40 -3.31
CA HIS A 180 -0.42 7.79 -4.71
C HIS A 180 -1.45 6.96 -5.49
N ARG A 181 -2.45 7.63 -6.06
CA ARG A 181 -3.47 7.00 -6.89
C ARG A 181 -3.19 7.35 -8.36
N LEU A 182 -2.93 6.32 -9.14
CA LEU A 182 -2.70 6.43 -10.58
C LEU A 182 -4.02 6.78 -11.28
N GLY A 183 -4.04 7.88 -12.03
CA GLY A 183 -5.22 8.35 -12.75
C GLY A 183 -5.65 7.41 -13.88
N ASP A 184 -6.91 7.53 -14.33
CA ASP A 184 -7.45 6.77 -15.46
C ASP A 184 -6.64 6.99 -16.75
N GLN A 185 -6.41 5.92 -17.52
CA GLN A 185 -5.85 5.99 -18.88
C GLN A 185 -6.89 6.36 -19.94
N SER A 186 -8.13 6.68 -19.56
CA SER A 186 -9.17 7.04 -20.50
C SER A 186 -8.84 8.37 -21.20
N PRO A 187 -8.81 8.43 -22.54
CA PRO A 187 -8.71 9.69 -23.26
C PRO A 187 -9.80 10.64 -22.78
N SER A 188 -9.46 11.91 -22.61
CA SER A 188 -10.33 13.00 -22.14
C SER A 188 -11.57 13.28 -23.02
N PHE A 189 -11.86 12.45 -24.01
CA PHE A 189 -12.98 12.59 -24.94
C PHE A 189 -14.30 11.95 -24.46
N LEU A 190 -14.30 11.14 -23.39
CA LEU A 190 -15.51 10.46 -22.91
C LEU A 190 -16.23 11.15 -21.74
N ARG A 191 -15.92 12.42 -21.43
CA ARG A 191 -16.60 13.18 -20.35
C ARG A 191 -17.70 14.14 -20.82
N ASN A 192 -17.97 14.24 -22.12
CA ASN A 192 -19.07 15.05 -22.67
C ASN A 192 -20.08 14.18 -23.43
N SER A 193 -20.94 13.45 -22.71
CA SER A 193 -22.23 13.01 -23.22
C SER A 193 -23.11 12.59 -22.04
N GLY A 194 -24.05 13.47 -21.67
CA GLY A 194 -24.97 13.19 -20.58
C GLY A 194 -25.88 14.36 -20.21
N THR A 195 -26.31 15.15 -21.19
CA THR A 195 -27.47 16.02 -21.05
C THR A 195 -28.71 15.13 -21.02
N PHE A 196 -29.39 14.99 -19.88
CA PHE A 196 -30.83 14.70 -19.86
C PHE A 196 -31.47 15.39 -18.66
N ALA A 197 -32.17 16.47 -18.96
CA ALA A 197 -33.12 17.11 -18.08
C ALA A 197 -34.33 16.18 -17.89
N MET A 198 -34.72 15.95 -16.64
CA MET A 198 -36.09 15.54 -16.31
C MET A 198 -36.66 16.56 -15.33
N LYS A 199 -37.41 17.51 -15.89
CA LYS A 199 -38.48 18.21 -15.18
C LYS A 199 -39.72 17.35 -15.39
N LYS A 200 -40.34 16.87 -14.31
CA LYS A 200 -41.77 16.51 -14.35
C LYS A 200 -42.48 17.14 -13.16
N ARG A 201 -43.59 17.78 -13.52
CA ARG A 201 -44.68 18.22 -12.67
C ARG A 201 -45.32 17.01 -11.99
#